data_AF-A0A367PFW4-F1
#
_entry.id   AF-A0A367PFW4-F1
#
_cell.length_a   1.000
_cell.length_b   1.000
_cell.length_c   1.000
_cell.angle_alpha   90.00
_cell.angle_beta   90.00
_cell.angle_gamma   90.00
#
_symmetry.space_group_name_H-M   'P 1'
#
loop_
_entity.id
_entity.type
_entity.pdbx_description
1 polymer ?
#
loop_
_entity_poly.entity_id
_entity_poly.type
_entity_poly.pdbx_seq_one_letter_code
_entity_poly.pdbx_strand_id
1 'polypeptide(L)'
;MMFRIFRHAATFAGCLLGLAAPLAHAEGSAAPAPSPVPSSTTRPAAAAGLYECQVAGTGTVFRSTPREGCRLVAAPDPAAPDPQRWLPLMGANGVVSYFDQSAVRRQGTEVGVVVMRNSPSGVIRTASGEPIRSSLKRMVLNCATSMFAVVEQTLYSKRFARGDSLYTIRAPQYGTFQVAGPGTIAAELLRKLCR
;
A
#
# COMPACT_ATOMS: atom_id res chain seq x y z
N MET A 1 36.98 -1.07 46.25
CA MET A 1 36.37 -2.22 46.96
C MET A 1 35.16 -2.65 46.13
N MET A 2 35.28 -3.61 45.20
CA MET A 2 35.10 -5.07 45.39
C MET A 2 33.77 -5.36 46.09
N PHE A 3 32.77 -5.94 45.43
CA PHE A 3 32.70 -7.40 45.20
C PHE A 3 32.29 -7.82 43.78
N ARG A 4 32.71 -9.05 43.47
CA ARG A 4 32.80 -9.73 42.19
C ARG A 4 32.01 -11.05 42.28
N ILE A 5 31.44 -11.48 41.15
CA ILE A 5 31.33 -12.88 40.67
C ILE A 5 30.33 -13.82 41.36
N PHE A 6 29.37 -14.33 40.56
CA PHE A 6 29.16 -15.78 40.43
C PHE A 6 29.06 -16.14 38.94
N ARG A 7 29.71 -17.26 38.59
CA ARG A 7 29.99 -17.79 37.25
C ARG A 7 29.79 -19.32 37.32
N HIS A 8 29.42 -19.94 36.19
CA HIS A 8 29.47 -21.40 35.85
C HIS A 8 28.27 -22.25 36.33
N ALA A 9 27.80 -23.31 35.66
CA ALA A 9 28.33 -24.22 34.61
C ALA A 9 27.12 -24.86 33.85
N ALA A 10 27.13 -25.04 32.52
CA ALA A 10 27.69 -26.16 31.70
C ALA A 10 26.75 -27.39 31.48
N THR A 11 26.40 -27.60 30.18
CA THR A 11 26.47 -28.85 29.36
C THR A 11 25.67 -30.11 29.80
N PHE A 12 24.94 -30.86 28.95
CA PHE A 12 25.36 -31.77 27.85
C PHE A 12 24.05 -32.24 27.13
N ALA A 13 23.92 -32.24 25.79
CA ALA A 13 24.32 -33.26 24.80
C ALA A 13 23.18 -34.22 24.36
N GLY A 14 23.18 -34.54 23.06
CA GLY A 14 22.26 -35.50 22.44
C GLY A 14 22.34 -35.45 20.91
N CYS A 15 23.39 -36.06 20.36
CA CYS A 15 23.68 -36.29 18.95
C CYS A 15 23.24 -37.75 18.66
N LEU A 16 22.62 -38.15 17.54
CA LEU A 16 23.26 -38.54 16.28
C LEU A 16 22.23 -39.31 15.39
N LEU A 17 22.38 -39.10 14.07
CA LEU A 17 22.34 -40.07 12.95
C LEU A 17 21.04 -40.79 12.55
N GLY A 18 20.74 -40.67 11.25
CA GLY A 18 19.87 -41.56 10.49
C GLY A 18 20.05 -41.34 8.98
N LEU A 19 21.15 -41.83 8.42
CA LEU A 19 21.37 -42.02 6.98
C LEU A 19 20.84 -43.42 6.60
N ALA A 20 19.87 -43.49 5.68
CA ALA A 20 19.68 -44.64 4.79
C ALA A 20 18.72 -44.27 3.65
N ALA A 21 19.26 -44.13 2.44
CA ALA A 21 18.52 -44.36 1.20
C ALA A 21 18.54 -45.87 0.90
N PRO A 22 17.50 -46.39 0.24
CA PRO A 22 17.77 -47.00 -1.07
C PRO A 22 16.75 -46.61 -2.14
N LEU A 23 17.27 -46.54 -3.37
CA LEU A 23 16.52 -46.58 -4.63
C LEU A 23 15.79 -47.91 -4.75
N ALA A 24 14.51 -47.86 -5.14
CA ALA A 24 13.82 -48.98 -5.79
C ALA A 24 12.92 -48.41 -6.90
N HIS A 25 13.25 -48.74 -8.15
CA HIS A 25 12.36 -48.69 -9.30
C HIS A 25 11.53 -49.96 -9.33
N ALA A 26 10.22 -49.86 -9.57
CA ALA A 26 9.43 -50.89 -10.24
C ALA A 26 8.14 -50.27 -10.81
N GLU A 27 7.99 -50.38 -12.13
CA GLU A 27 6.79 -50.05 -12.90
C GLU A 27 5.60 -50.94 -12.54
N GLY A 28 4.39 -50.40 -12.69
CA GLY A 28 3.16 -51.17 -12.58
C GLY A 28 1.93 -50.32 -12.89
N SER A 29 1.52 -50.35 -14.15
CA SER A 29 0.30 -49.71 -14.71
C SER A 29 -0.97 -49.99 -13.90
N ALA A 30 -1.71 -48.92 -13.55
CA ALA A 30 -3.17 -48.88 -13.54
C ALA A 30 -3.69 -47.45 -13.26
N ALA A 31 -4.12 -46.74 -14.31
CA ALA A 31 -5.20 -45.75 -14.20
C ALA A 31 -6.55 -46.51 -14.10
N PRO A 32 -7.66 -45.96 -13.55
CA PRO A 32 -8.06 -44.54 -13.60
C PRO A 32 -8.76 -43.97 -12.34
N ALA A 33 -8.60 -42.67 -12.09
CA ALA A 33 -9.67 -41.80 -11.58
C ALA A 33 -9.25 -40.32 -11.70
N PRO A 34 -10.08 -39.43 -12.26
CA PRO A 34 -9.81 -38.00 -12.24
C PRO A 34 -10.05 -37.49 -10.81
N SER A 35 -8.99 -37.28 -10.05
CA SER A 35 -9.09 -36.49 -8.83
C SER A 35 -9.54 -35.08 -9.19
N PRO A 36 -10.54 -34.51 -8.48
CA PRO A 36 -10.96 -33.15 -8.70
C PRO A 36 -9.78 -32.24 -8.36
N VAL A 37 -9.30 -31.52 -9.38
CA VAL A 37 -8.38 -30.40 -9.19
C VAL A 37 -9.00 -29.50 -8.11
N PRO A 38 -8.35 -29.24 -6.97
CA PRO A 38 -8.79 -28.16 -6.12
C PRO A 38 -8.59 -26.88 -6.92
N SER A 39 -9.68 -26.40 -7.53
CA SER A 39 -9.81 -25.08 -8.12
C SER A 39 -9.83 -24.05 -7.02
N SER A 40 -8.68 -23.90 -6.36
CA SER A 40 -8.29 -22.70 -5.67
C SER A 40 -6.88 -22.40 -6.13
N THR A 41 -6.75 -22.05 -7.41
CA THR A 41 -5.69 -21.14 -7.81
C THR A 41 -5.94 -19.89 -6.97
N THR A 42 -5.30 -19.83 -5.81
CA THR A 42 -5.14 -18.62 -5.02
C THR A 42 -4.45 -17.66 -5.97
N ARG A 43 -5.26 -16.92 -6.74
CA ARG A 43 -4.78 -15.89 -7.65
C ARG A 43 -3.88 -15.03 -6.76
N PRO A 44 -2.57 -14.93 -7.04
CA PRO A 44 -1.69 -14.09 -6.26
C PRO A 44 -2.38 -12.75 -6.11
N ALA A 45 -2.59 -12.31 -4.86
CA ALA A 45 -3.33 -11.08 -4.58
C ALA A 45 -2.71 -9.99 -5.47
N ALA A 46 -3.44 -9.59 -6.51
CA ALA A 46 -2.85 -8.83 -7.60
C ALA A 46 -2.30 -7.54 -7.01
N ALA A 47 -0.99 -7.33 -7.11
CA ALA A 47 -0.39 -6.07 -6.69
C ALA A 47 -1.15 -4.94 -7.39
N ALA A 48 -1.60 -3.95 -6.63
CA ALA A 48 -2.49 -2.94 -7.15
C ALA A 48 -1.76 -2.08 -8.20
N GLY A 49 -2.24 -2.13 -9.45
CA GLY A 49 -1.77 -1.31 -10.57
C GLY A 49 -2.82 -0.26 -10.92
N LEU A 50 -2.47 0.77 -11.68
CA LEU A 50 -3.44 1.76 -12.14
C LEU A 50 -3.91 1.41 -13.55
N TYR A 51 -5.21 1.19 -13.70
CA TYR A 51 -5.86 0.83 -14.96
C TYR A 51 -6.88 1.89 -15.36
N GLU A 52 -6.85 2.29 -16.62
CA GLU A 52 -7.80 3.20 -17.25
C GLU A 52 -8.90 2.38 -17.93
N CYS A 53 -10.13 2.57 -17.51
CA CYS A 53 -11.29 1.88 -18.06
C CYS A 53 -12.23 2.89 -18.72
N GLN A 54 -12.65 2.61 -19.95
CA GLN A 54 -13.75 3.34 -20.57
C GLN A 54 -15.08 2.79 -20.03
N VAL A 55 -15.93 3.66 -19.50
CA VAL A 55 -17.27 3.28 -19.01
C VAL A 55 -18.32 4.06 -19.80
N ALA A 56 -19.19 3.33 -20.49
CA ALA A 56 -20.26 3.93 -21.29
C ALA A 56 -21.08 4.93 -20.47
N GLY A 57 -21.26 6.13 -21.00
CA GLY A 57 -22.05 7.21 -20.36
C GLY A 57 -21.37 7.95 -19.19
N THR A 58 -20.27 7.44 -18.63
CA THR A 58 -19.56 8.10 -17.50
C THR A 58 -18.11 8.47 -17.80
N GLY A 59 -17.61 8.15 -19.00
CA GLY A 59 -16.25 8.47 -19.44
C GLY A 59 -15.18 7.55 -18.84
N THR A 60 -13.97 8.08 -18.69
CA THR A 60 -12.81 7.34 -18.17
C THR A 60 -12.87 7.17 -16.65
N VAL A 61 -12.64 5.94 -16.16
CA VAL A 61 -12.53 5.60 -14.73
C VAL A 61 -11.20 4.90 -14.45
N PHE A 62 -10.49 5.35 -13.40
CA PHE A 62 -9.28 4.68 -12.93
C PHE A 62 -9.55 3.66 -11.83
N ARG A 63 -8.94 2.47 -11.96
CA ARG A 63 -9.08 1.33 -11.06
C ARG A 63 -7.72 0.83 -10.57
N SER A 64 -7.70 0.26 -9.37
CA SER A 64 -6.53 -0.36 -8.76
C SER A 64 -6.35 -1.84 -9.14
N THR A 65 -7.35 -2.44 -9.79
CA THR A 65 -7.36 -3.85 -10.19
C THR A 65 -7.60 -4.00 -11.69
N PRO A 66 -7.00 -5.02 -12.32
CA PRO A 66 -7.18 -5.27 -13.74
C PRO A 66 -8.62 -5.67 -14.02
N ARG A 67 -9.15 -5.19 -15.15
CA ARG A 67 -10.46 -5.56 -15.68
C ARG A 67 -10.39 -5.59 -17.20
N GLU A 68 -11.17 -6.49 -17.80
CA GLU A 68 -11.29 -6.60 -19.25
C GLU A 68 -11.69 -5.25 -19.88
N GLY A 69 -11.07 -4.91 -21.00
CA GLY A 69 -11.26 -3.62 -21.68
C GLY A 69 -10.58 -2.43 -21.02
N CYS A 70 -9.84 -2.62 -19.91
CA CYS A 70 -9.07 -1.55 -19.28
C CYS A 70 -7.59 -1.58 -19.69
N ARG A 71 -7.01 -0.41 -19.96
CA ARG A 71 -5.61 -0.21 -20.30
C ARG A 71 -4.76 -0.01 -19.05
N LEU A 72 -3.58 -0.64 -18.98
CA LEU A 72 -2.62 -0.37 -17.91
C LEU A 72 -2.00 1.02 -18.07
N VAL A 73 -2.10 1.86 -17.03
CA VAL A 73 -1.52 3.21 -16.95
C VAL A 73 -0.25 3.21 -16.13
N ALA A 74 -0.27 2.54 -14.99
CA ALA A 74 0.90 2.37 -14.14
C ALA A 74 0.95 0.93 -13.63
N ALA A 75 2.05 0.25 -13.92
CA ALA A 75 2.32 -1.07 -13.37
C ALA A 75 2.37 -1.02 -11.83
N PRO A 76 2.00 -2.10 -11.14
CA PRO A 76 2.20 -2.19 -9.70
C PRO A 76 3.67 -1.92 -9.35
N ASP A 77 3.94 -1.06 -8.37
CA ASP A 77 5.31 -0.76 -7.96
C ASP A 77 5.86 -1.93 -7.13
N PRO A 78 6.88 -2.67 -7.61
CA PRO A 78 7.40 -3.83 -6.89
C PRO A 78 8.09 -3.46 -5.57
N ALA A 79 8.42 -2.18 -5.37
CA ALA A 79 8.99 -1.68 -4.11
C ALA A 79 7.91 -1.29 -3.08
N ALA A 80 6.62 -1.41 -3.41
CA ALA A 80 5.54 -1.18 -2.46
C ALA A 80 5.57 -2.27 -1.38
N PRO A 81 5.76 -1.92 -0.09
CA PRO A 81 5.90 -2.90 0.99
C PRO A 81 4.59 -3.66 1.27
N ASP A 82 3.46 -3.05 0.92
CA ASP A 82 2.12 -3.65 1.05
C ASP A 82 1.26 -3.21 -0.15
N PRO A 83 1.29 -3.96 -1.25
CA PRO A 83 0.54 -3.63 -2.46
C PRO A 83 -0.98 -3.71 -2.31
N GLN A 84 -1.48 -4.37 -1.25
CA GLN A 84 -2.92 -4.49 -0.99
C GLN A 84 -3.44 -3.30 -0.19
N ARG A 85 -2.61 -2.73 0.68
CA ARG A 85 -2.93 -1.50 1.42
C ARG A 85 -2.92 -0.26 0.54
N TRP A 86 -1.91 -0.13 -0.32
CA TRP A 86 -1.64 1.08 -1.10
C TRP A 86 -2.32 1.02 -2.48
N LEU A 87 -3.58 1.46 -2.54
CA LEU A 87 -4.32 1.49 -3.80
C LEU A 87 -3.91 2.69 -4.65
N PRO A 88 -3.40 2.50 -5.88
CA PRO A 88 -3.02 3.62 -6.73
C PRO A 88 -4.26 4.39 -7.18
N LEU A 89 -4.14 5.72 -7.15
CA LEU A 89 -5.08 6.72 -7.62
C LEU A 89 -4.33 7.72 -8.50
N MET A 90 -5.05 8.32 -9.44
CA MET A 90 -4.53 9.36 -10.30
C MET A 90 -5.55 10.48 -10.40
N GLY A 91 -5.10 11.71 -10.14
CA GLY A 91 -5.86 12.91 -10.44
C GLY A 91 -5.69 13.31 -11.91
N ALA A 92 -6.39 14.34 -12.34
CA ALA A 92 -6.32 14.86 -13.71
C ALA A 92 -4.92 15.34 -14.12
N ASN A 93 -4.03 15.61 -13.15
CA ASN A 93 -2.64 16.00 -13.42
C ASN A 93 -1.71 14.81 -13.76
N GLY A 94 -2.24 13.60 -13.89
CA GLY A 94 -1.46 12.40 -14.25
C GLY A 94 -0.52 11.89 -13.14
N VAL A 95 -0.55 12.51 -11.95
CA VAL A 95 0.32 12.11 -10.84
C VAL A 95 -0.30 10.92 -10.10
N VAL A 96 0.45 9.81 -10.04
CA VAL A 96 0.07 8.66 -9.23
C VAL A 96 0.30 8.95 -7.74
N SER A 97 -0.76 8.82 -6.96
CA SER A 97 -0.75 8.80 -5.50
C SER A 97 -1.34 7.48 -5.01
N TYR A 98 -1.10 7.10 -3.77
CA TYR A 98 -1.54 5.83 -3.21
C TYR A 98 -2.44 6.09 -2.02
N PHE A 99 -3.66 5.61 -2.09
CA PHE A 99 -4.63 5.69 -1.01
C PHE A 99 -4.49 4.49 -0.08
N ASP A 100 -4.48 4.75 1.22
CA ASP A 100 -4.47 3.72 2.25
C ASP A 100 -5.90 3.36 2.66
N GLN A 101 -6.44 2.28 2.11
CA GLN A 101 -7.79 1.85 2.43
C GLN A 101 -7.93 1.41 3.90
N SER A 102 -6.85 0.88 4.50
CA SER A 102 -6.86 0.43 5.90
C SER A 102 -6.96 1.58 6.90
N ALA A 103 -6.59 2.79 6.49
CA ALA A 103 -6.62 4.00 7.30
C ALA A 103 -7.95 4.75 7.26
N VAL A 104 -8.95 4.27 6.51
CA VAL A 104 -10.27 4.91 6.43
C VAL A 104 -10.97 4.85 7.79
N ARG A 105 -11.43 5.99 8.28
CA ARG A 105 -12.22 6.10 9.51
C ARG A 105 -13.45 6.97 9.22
N ARG A 106 -14.64 6.51 9.60
CA ARG A 106 -15.90 7.24 9.38
C ARG A 106 -16.45 7.73 10.72
N GLN A 107 -16.92 8.97 10.75
CA GLN A 107 -17.57 9.58 11.90
C GLN A 107 -18.69 10.50 11.40
N GLY A 108 -19.95 10.04 11.50
CA GLY A 108 -21.08 10.77 10.93
C GLY A 108 -20.91 10.98 9.42
N THR A 109 -20.98 12.24 8.99
CA THR A 109 -20.79 12.65 7.59
C THR A 109 -19.32 12.84 7.21
N GLU A 110 -18.39 12.67 8.15
CA GLU A 110 -16.96 12.86 7.93
C GLU A 110 -16.21 11.53 7.73
N VAL A 111 -15.21 11.55 6.84
CA VAL A 111 -14.37 10.40 6.49
C VAL A 111 -12.90 10.80 6.53
N GLY A 112 -12.17 10.30 7.53
CA GLY A 112 -10.72 10.40 7.60
C GLY A 112 -10.07 9.46 6.59
N VAL A 113 -9.10 9.98 5.83
CA VAL A 113 -8.38 9.26 4.78
C VAL A 113 -6.88 9.59 4.80
N VAL A 114 -6.08 8.68 4.26
CA VAL A 114 -4.63 8.84 4.12
C VAL A 114 -4.21 8.59 2.68
N VAL A 115 -3.38 9.49 2.14
CA VAL A 115 -2.81 9.40 0.81
C VAL A 115 -1.31 9.57 0.88
N MET A 116 -0.55 8.66 0.28
CA MET A 116 0.90 8.75 0.13
C MET A 116 1.25 9.08 -1.31
N ARG A 117 2.28 9.89 -1.52
CA ARG A 117 2.86 10.14 -2.83
C ARG A 117 4.36 9.90 -2.79
N ASN A 118 4.86 9.10 -3.73
CA ASN A 118 6.29 9.01 -3.97
C ASN A 118 6.76 10.26 -4.74
N SER A 119 7.85 10.87 -4.26
CA SER A 119 8.48 11.98 -4.95
C SER A 119 9.27 11.45 -6.15
N PRO A 120 9.29 12.18 -7.29
CA PRO A 120 10.27 11.90 -8.34
C PRO A 120 11.69 11.96 -7.77
N SER A 121 12.60 11.18 -8.34
CA SER A 121 13.97 11.09 -7.85
C SER A 121 14.68 12.45 -7.88
N GLY A 122 15.04 12.98 -6.71
CA GLY A 122 16.04 14.06 -6.58
C GLY A 122 15.51 15.50 -6.69
N VAL A 123 14.19 15.71 -6.72
CA VAL A 123 13.62 17.05 -6.98
C VAL A 123 13.53 17.93 -5.73
N ILE A 124 13.34 17.34 -4.54
CA ILE A 124 13.09 18.11 -3.31
C ILE A 124 13.99 17.59 -2.19
N ARG A 125 14.61 18.51 -1.46
CA ARG A 125 15.49 18.23 -0.31
C ARG A 125 15.07 19.08 0.89
N THR A 126 15.38 18.61 2.09
CA THR A 126 15.30 19.42 3.31
C THR A 126 16.37 20.51 3.31
N ALA A 127 16.30 21.45 4.25
CA ALA A 127 17.35 22.45 4.45
C ALA A 127 18.72 21.82 4.78
N SER A 128 18.75 20.65 5.41
CA SER A 128 19.96 19.85 5.67
C SER A 128 20.45 19.04 4.46
N GLY A 129 19.77 19.13 3.31
CA GLY A 129 20.15 18.44 2.08
C GLY A 129 19.61 17.01 1.94
N GLU A 130 18.83 16.53 2.91
CA GLU A 130 18.25 15.18 2.87
C GLU A 130 17.17 15.09 1.79
N PRO A 131 17.21 14.08 0.90
CA PRO A 131 16.24 13.96 -0.17
C PRO A 131 14.87 13.53 0.36
N ILE A 132 13.82 14.22 -0.07
CA ILE A 132 12.43 13.83 0.19
C ILE A 132 12.01 12.82 -0.88
N ARG A 133 11.73 11.58 -0.45
CA ARG A 133 11.38 10.47 -1.35
C ARG A 133 9.91 10.13 -1.33
N SER A 134 9.18 10.50 -0.29
CA SER A 134 7.72 10.42 -0.28
C SER A 134 7.09 11.40 0.72
N SER A 135 5.80 11.64 0.55
CA SER A 135 4.97 12.36 1.49
C SER A 135 3.70 11.57 1.82
N LEU A 136 3.21 11.69 3.05
CA LEU A 136 1.96 11.12 3.53
C LEU A 136 1.06 12.27 3.97
N LYS A 137 -0.14 12.35 3.40
CA LYS A 137 -1.13 13.37 3.66
C LYS A 137 -2.34 12.73 4.35
N ARG A 138 -2.72 13.25 5.51
CA ARG A 138 -3.96 12.92 6.21
C ARG A 138 -5.00 13.97 5.86
N MET A 139 -6.21 13.54 5.53
CA MET A 139 -7.32 14.43 5.18
C MET A 139 -8.59 13.97 5.86
N VAL A 140 -9.52 14.90 6.05
CA VAL A 140 -10.91 14.61 6.39
C VAL A 140 -11.77 15.05 5.21
N LEU A 141 -12.65 14.18 4.77
CA LEU A 141 -13.65 14.45 3.75
C LEU A 141 -14.99 14.69 4.44
N ASN A 142 -15.69 15.76 4.12
CA ASN A 142 -17.06 15.99 4.58
C ASN A 142 -18.02 15.61 3.45
N CYS A 143 -18.70 14.49 3.61
CA CYS A 143 -19.62 13.95 2.62
C CYS A 143 -20.94 14.73 2.51
N ALA A 144 -21.33 15.48 3.55
CA ALA A 144 -22.54 16.32 3.49
C ALA A 144 -22.32 17.57 2.63
N THR A 145 -21.13 18.15 2.70
CA THR A 145 -20.80 19.39 1.96
C THR A 145 -19.94 19.16 0.72
N SER A 146 -19.49 17.92 0.47
CA SER A 146 -18.52 17.59 -0.57
C SER A 146 -17.21 18.40 -0.49
N MET A 147 -16.76 18.69 0.73
CA MET A 147 -15.54 19.44 1.02
C MET A 147 -14.47 18.54 1.64
N PHE A 148 -13.23 19.02 1.71
CA PHE A 148 -12.15 18.32 2.39
C PHE A 148 -11.25 19.28 3.17
N ALA A 149 -10.62 18.78 4.23
CA ALA A 149 -9.57 19.46 4.98
C ALA A 149 -8.33 18.55 5.01
N VAL A 150 -7.13 19.12 4.89
CA VAL A 150 -5.88 18.36 4.97
C VAL A 150 -5.33 18.50 6.37
N VAL A 151 -5.43 17.52 7.26
CA VAL A 151 -5.07 17.66 8.68
C VAL A 151 -3.55 17.73 8.90
N GLU A 152 -2.82 16.91 8.16
CA GLU A 152 -1.38 16.72 8.40
C GLU A 152 -0.70 16.31 7.09
N GLN A 153 0.52 16.77 6.88
CA GLN A 153 1.39 16.24 5.84
C GLN A 153 2.78 15.92 6.41
N THR A 154 3.17 14.64 6.35
CA THR A 154 4.48 14.15 6.80
C THR A 154 5.37 13.82 5.61
N LEU A 155 6.65 14.16 5.70
CA LEU A 155 7.67 13.98 4.66
C LEU A 155 8.65 12.89 5.10
N TYR A 156 9.11 12.06 4.16
CA TYR A 156 9.96 10.91 4.44
C TYR A 156 11.17 10.84 3.49
N SER A 157 12.30 10.37 4.02
CA SER A 157 13.53 10.11 3.26
C SER A 157 13.49 8.82 2.44
N LYS A 158 12.49 7.96 2.67
CA LYS A 158 12.27 6.72 1.92
C LYS A 158 10.95 6.77 1.15
N ARG A 159 10.84 5.95 0.10
CA ARG A 159 9.59 5.75 -0.65
C ARG A 159 8.55 5.05 0.24
N PHE A 160 7.26 5.25 -0.06
CA PHE A 160 6.13 4.64 0.63
C PHE A 160 5.96 5.04 2.10
N ALA A 161 6.30 6.28 2.45
CA ALA A 161 6.17 6.82 3.80
C ALA A 161 6.85 5.93 4.87
N ARG A 162 8.03 5.39 4.53
CA ARG A 162 8.78 4.46 5.38
C ARG A 162 9.88 5.17 6.15
N GLY A 163 10.26 4.56 7.28
CA GLY A 163 11.29 5.05 8.18
C GLY A 163 10.84 6.26 8.99
N ASP A 164 11.80 6.94 9.58
CA ASP A 164 11.52 8.11 10.42
C ASP A 164 10.99 9.28 9.58
N SER A 165 10.07 10.03 10.18
CA SER A 165 9.56 11.26 9.57
C SER A 165 10.66 12.31 9.55
N LEU A 166 10.91 12.90 8.38
CA LEU A 166 11.79 14.05 8.25
C LEU A 166 11.16 15.31 8.84
N TYR A 167 9.89 15.51 8.53
CA TYR A 167 9.16 16.69 8.95
C TYR A 167 7.66 16.44 8.87
N THR A 168 6.91 16.98 9.83
CA THR A 168 5.45 16.90 9.86
C THR A 168 4.88 18.30 9.89
N ILE A 169 4.13 18.63 8.85
CA ILE A 169 3.46 19.93 8.69
C ILE A 169 2.06 19.81 9.27
N ARG A 170 1.82 20.57 10.34
CA ARG A 170 0.50 20.81 10.95
C ARG A 170 0.27 22.31 10.88
N ALA A 171 -0.58 22.77 9.98
CA ALA A 171 -0.86 24.19 9.83
C ALA A 171 -2.21 24.51 10.47
N PRO A 172 -2.44 25.73 10.97
CA PRO A 172 -3.76 26.14 11.43
C PRO A 172 -4.80 26.13 10.29
N GLN A 173 -4.35 26.33 9.04
CA GLN A 173 -5.20 26.27 7.83
C GLN A 173 -5.57 24.83 7.43
N TYR A 174 -4.90 23.83 8.01
CA TYR A 174 -5.06 22.42 7.71
C TYR A 174 -6.28 21.78 8.43
N GLY A 175 -7.08 22.57 9.14
CA GLY A 175 -8.42 22.16 9.64
C GLY A 175 -9.59 22.73 8.83
N THR A 176 -9.36 23.70 7.94
CA THR A 176 -10.45 24.37 7.22
C THR A 176 -10.91 23.52 6.05
N PHE A 177 -12.21 23.24 6.00
CA PHE A 177 -12.81 22.60 4.84
C PHE A 177 -12.75 23.52 3.63
N GLN A 178 -12.31 22.97 2.51
CA GLN A 178 -12.23 23.64 1.22
C GLN A 178 -12.87 22.76 0.14
N VAL A 179 -13.34 23.38 -0.93
CA VAL A 179 -13.95 22.67 -2.06
C VAL A 179 -12.88 21.88 -2.80
N ALA A 180 -13.16 20.61 -3.09
CA ALA A 180 -12.28 19.79 -3.92
C ALA A 180 -12.39 20.21 -5.39
N GLY A 181 -11.32 20.76 -5.95
CA GLY A 181 -11.26 21.09 -7.37
C GLY A 181 -11.46 19.84 -8.25
N PRO A 182 -12.10 19.97 -9.42
CA PRO A 182 -12.24 18.87 -10.37
C PRO A 182 -10.89 18.20 -10.69
N GLY A 183 -10.87 16.87 -10.74
CA GLY A 183 -9.65 16.12 -11.04
C GLY A 183 -8.60 16.07 -9.92
N THR A 184 -8.86 16.67 -8.75
CA THR A 184 -7.96 16.50 -7.59
C THR A 184 -8.14 15.13 -6.94
N ILE A 185 -7.11 14.62 -6.25
CA ILE A 185 -7.23 13.37 -5.48
C ILE A 185 -8.33 13.48 -4.40
N ALA A 186 -8.52 14.65 -3.80
CA ALA A 186 -9.61 14.86 -2.85
C ALA A 186 -10.98 14.67 -3.51
N ALA A 187 -11.20 15.22 -4.71
CA ALA A 187 -12.44 15.03 -5.46
C ALA A 187 -12.67 13.56 -5.84
N GLU A 188 -11.61 12.85 -6.25
CA GLU A 188 -11.69 11.42 -6.56
C GLU A 188 -12.06 10.59 -5.32
N LEU A 189 -11.51 10.91 -4.16
CA LEU A 189 -11.82 10.24 -2.90
C LEU A 189 -13.24 10.54 -2.42
N LEU A 190 -13.70 11.80 -2.52
CA LEU A 190 -15.09 12.17 -2.24
C LEU A 190 -16.06 11.34 -3.09
N ARG A 191 -15.83 11.26 -4.41
CA ARG A 191 -16.68 10.48 -5.33
C ARG A 191 -16.70 8.98 -5.02
N LYS A 192 -15.59 8.45 -4.50
CA LYS A 192 -15.45 7.02 -4.15
C LYS A 192 -16.03 6.68 -2.78
N LEU A 193 -15.95 7.59 -1.79
CA LEU A 193 -16.22 7.27 -0.39
C LEU A 193 -17.51 7.90 0.17
N CYS A 194 -18.06 8.93 -0.47
CA CYS A 194 -19.24 9.68 -0.01
C CYS A 194 -20.52 9.36 -0.81
N ARG A 195 -20.70 8.09 -1.21
CA ARG A 195 -21.93 7.60 -1.82
C ARG A 195 -22.88 7.05 -0.78
#